data_AF-A0A183B3K2-F1
#
_entry.id   AF-A0A183B3K2-F1
#
_cell.length_a   1.000
_cell.length_b   1.000
_cell.length_c   1.000
_cell.angle_alpha   90.00
_cell.angle_beta   90.00
_cell.angle_gamma   90.00
#
_symmetry.space_group_name_H-M   'P 1'
#
loop_
_entity.id
_entity.type
_entity.pdbx_description
1 polymer ?
#
loop_
_entity_poly.entity_id
_entity_poly.type
_entity_poly.pdbx_seq_one_letter_code
_entity_poly.pdbx_strand_id
1 'polypeptide(L)'
;MAFRYRMLENPSGPSTTTTICPRIAPMGVFENNTVHSQGWFALWIHEDYFPTTDGVCGSTRWDKAVFRQLFAWNNGKGPECVNCGGVQFQDMLLVNNVEAGIEGKILKLGNLYDPMTGPLYKNVYVVAHEDSLTPTGDRCNSRAVIPPWSPGLRIENMIMRNFNGPNCTALFGTVITCLCTELCGGYEYRIRNITWENTNNRAEFRWASDVLFRDEDSSMVAGITGLRPMNGALIMPYAPHLPSSKCGPTAPGAGDLGPAYGQGTVRGVRCLPEVTAIRYSVGQLSPSQGVGGNMTVTLLKGNTQDVPFKSRGLTEPNGWMTTLVNNYTFEVGWRNAPAFTNLSYVAHVENFRPGDYVIVRHSGFAKQPDRVQVLANQKPIAPPTVPLNPAINETGSVYFNATGKYVEYLRK
;
A
#
# COMPACT_ATOMS: atom_id res chain seq x y z
N MET A 1 24.00 9.30 10.64
CA MET A 1 22.78 10.02 10.23
C MET A 1 23.06 11.51 10.34
N ALA A 2 22.64 12.32 9.37
CA ALA A 2 22.94 13.76 9.39
C ALA A 2 21.87 14.56 10.15
N PHE A 3 20.63 14.60 9.64
CA PHE A 3 19.54 15.35 10.30
C PHE A 3 18.59 14.43 11.07
N ARG A 4 18.34 14.76 12.34
CA ARG A 4 17.32 14.11 13.19
C ARG A 4 16.19 15.08 13.51
N TYR A 5 14.99 14.76 13.07
CA TYR A 5 13.78 15.42 13.56
C TYR A 5 13.09 14.50 14.57
N ARG A 6 13.34 14.74 15.87
CA ARG A 6 12.73 13.98 16.95
C ARG A 6 11.88 14.89 17.82
N MET A 7 10.58 14.85 17.58
CA MET A 7 9.60 15.59 18.35
C MET A 7 8.91 14.67 19.33
N LEU A 8 8.96 15.03 20.61
CA LEU A 8 8.24 14.31 21.65
C LEU A 8 6.75 14.69 21.61
N GLU A 9 5.91 13.83 22.17
CA GLU A 9 4.51 14.16 22.45
C GLU A 9 4.41 15.40 23.33
N ASN A 10 5.22 15.43 24.39
CA ASN A 10 5.37 16.55 25.30
C ASN A 10 6.84 16.68 25.72
N PRO A 11 7.35 17.88 26.04
CA PRO A 11 8.65 18.06 26.67
C PRO A 11 8.77 17.23 27.96
N SER A 12 9.96 16.70 28.23
CA SER A 12 10.27 15.93 29.44
C SER A 12 11.43 16.58 30.22
N GLY A 13 11.76 16.02 31.40
CA GLY A 13 12.83 16.54 32.26
C GLY A 13 12.45 17.84 32.98
N PRO A 14 13.41 18.75 33.27
CA PRO A 14 13.13 19.99 34.00
C PRO A 14 12.08 20.91 33.37
N SER A 15 11.85 20.78 32.06
CA SER A 15 10.85 21.55 31.30
C SER A 15 9.56 20.76 31.01
N THR A 16 9.25 19.73 31.83
CA THR A 16 8.08 18.88 31.61
C THR A 16 6.79 19.70 31.61
N THR A 17 5.96 19.52 30.58
CA THR A 17 4.66 20.17 30.47
C THR A 17 3.72 19.36 29.60
N THR A 18 2.42 19.43 29.86
CA THR A 18 1.38 18.80 29.02
C THR A 18 0.77 19.79 28.00
N THR A 19 1.12 21.07 28.07
CA THR A 19 0.49 22.12 27.25
C THR A 19 1.23 22.44 25.96
N ILE A 20 2.43 21.87 25.76
CA ILE A 20 3.23 22.03 24.55
C ILE A 20 3.36 20.66 23.88
N CYS A 21 3.03 20.58 22.59
CA CYS A 21 3.07 19.33 21.83
C CYS A 21 3.99 19.45 20.60
N PRO A 22 5.31 19.25 20.75
CA PRO A 22 6.27 19.42 19.65
C PRO A 22 5.95 18.59 18.41
N ARG A 23 5.42 17.37 18.57
CA ARG A 23 5.12 16.47 17.44
C ARG A 23 4.00 16.94 16.51
N ILE A 24 3.25 17.97 16.88
CA ILE A 24 2.20 18.56 16.03
C ILE A 24 2.47 20.02 15.68
N ALA A 25 3.59 20.57 16.15
CA ALA A 25 3.95 21.95 15.90
C ALA A 25 4.17 22.20 14.40
N PRO A 26 3.76 23.38 13.88
CA PRO A 26 4.10 23.80 12.53
C PRO A 26 5.61 23.76 12.36
N MET A 27 6.07 23.24 11.22
CA MET A 27 7.48 23.29 10.90
C MET A 27 7.89 24.72 10.57
N GLY A 28 9.07 25.13 11.02
CA GLY A 28 9.75 26.30 10.46
C GLY A 28 10.26 26.00 9.04
N VAL A 29 11.55 26.19 8.82
CA VAL A 29 12.17 26.00 7.49
C VAL A 29 13.20 24.87 7.54
N PHE A 30 13.13 23.98 6.56
CA PHE A 30 14.20 23.05 6.20
C PHE A 30 14.42 23.20 4.69
N GLU A 31 15.51 23.86 4.32
CA GLU A 31 15.80 24.24 2.94
C GLU A 31 17.31 24.28 2.68
N ASN A 32 17.72 23.90 1.47
CA ASN A 32 19.07 23.99 0.94
C ASN A 32 20.13 23.30 1.82
N ASN A 33 19.84 22.05 2.19
CA ASN A 33 20.74 21.24 2.99
C ASN A 33 21.47 20.21 2.13
N THR A 34 22.72 19.94 2.47
CA THR A 34 23.58 18.99 1.75
C THR A 34 24.07 17.92 2.70
N VAL A 35 23.94 16.64 2.30
CA VAL A 35 24.37 15.51 3.11
C VAL A 35 25.04 14.45 2.26
N HIS A 36 26.16 13.90 2.71
CA HIS A 36 26.75 12.78 2.01
C HIS A 36 27.47 11.79 2.91
N SER A 37 27.67 10.60 2.36
CA SER A 37 28.50 9.54 2.95
C SER A 37 28.08 9.17 4.37
N GLN A 38 26.79 9.31 4.70
CA GLN A 38 26.26 8.91 6.00
C GLN A 38 25.93 7.43 5.98
N GLY A 39 26.46 6.66 6.94
CA GLY A 39 26.18 5.22 7.02
C GLY A 39 24.70 4.85 7.25
N TRP A 40 23.81 5.82 7.52
CA TRP A 40 22.39 5.62 7.77
C TRP A 40 21.58 6.65 6.94
N PHE A 41 20.73 7.47 7.57
CA PHE A 41 19.82 8.39 6.89
C PHE A 41 20.44 9.76 6.61
N ALA A 42 20.10 10.35 5.47
CA ALA A 42 20.34 11.76 5.19
C ALA A 42 19.43 12.66 6.06
N LEU A 43 18.15 12.32 6.12
CA LEU A 43 17.15 12.96 6.97
C LEU A 43 16.30 11.88 7.64
N TRP A 44 16.15 11.95 8.96
CA TRP A 44 15.34 11.01 9.72
C TRP A 44 14.32 11.71 10.61
N ILE A 45 13.04 11.55 10.28
CA ILE A 45 11.90 12.06 11.08
C ILE A 45 11.38 10.89 11.92
N HIS A 46 11.64 10.95 13.23
CA HIS A 46 11.43 9.83 14.14
C HIS A 46 11.02 10.27 15.56
N GLU A 47 9.99 9.71 16.19
CA GLU A 47 9.10 8.67 15.66
C GLU A 47 7.89 9.30 14.98
N ASP A 48 7.30 10.29 15.63
CA ASP A 48 6.00 10.85 15.29
C ASP A 48 6.11 12.32 14.88
N TYR A 49 5.50 12.67 13.74
CA TYR A 49 5.33 14.07 13.34
C TYR A 49 4.05 14.31 12.52
N PHE A 50 3.08 14.98 13.12
CA PHE A 50 1.74 15.22 12.58
C PHE A 50 1.45 16.73 12.59
N PRO A 51 2.09 17.51 11.71
CA PRO A 51 2.01 18.97 11.73
C PRO A 51 0.57 19.47 11.63
N THR A 52 0.26 20.48 12.44
CA THR A 52 -1.00 21.22 12.42
C THR A 52 -0.74 22.68 12.10
N THR A 53 -1.78 23.40 11.71
CA THR A 53 -1.69 24.85 11.46
C THR A 53 -1.34 25.68 12.71
N ASP A 54 -1.75 25.23 13.90
CA ASP A 54 -1.67 26.02 15.14
C ASP A 54 -0.76 25.41 16.22
N GLY A 55 -0.36 24.15 16.12
CA GLY A 55 0.53 23.48 17.08
C GLY A 55 -0.11 23.27 18.46
N VAL A 56 -1.42 23.50 18.59
CA VAL A 56 -2.14 23.39 19.87
C VAL A 56 -2.37 21.91 20.19
N CYS A 57 -1.99 21.49 21.39
CA CYS A 57 -2.21 20.11 21.86
C CYS A 57 -3.66 19.66 21.64
N GLY A 58 -3.85 18.51 20.98
CA GLY A 58 -5.17 17.96 20.65
C GLY A 58 -5.82 18.53 19.38
N SER A 59 -5.20 19.51 18.71
CA SER A 59 -5.66 20.03 17.43
C SER A 59 -5.70 18.92 16.37
N THR A 60 -6.77 18.92 15.57
CA THR A 60 -6.95 18.08 14.39
C THR A 60 -6.91 18.91 13.10
N ARG A 61 -6.43 20.16 13.18
CA ARG A 61 -6.25 21.05 12.04
C ARG A 61 -4.96 20.70 11.28
N TRP A 62 -4.93 19.49 10.75
CA TRP A 62 -3.79 18.92 10.05
C TRP A 62 -3.36 19.82 8.88
N ASP A 63 -2.04 20.01 8.77
CA ASP A 63 -1.40 20.75 7.69
C ASP A 63 -0.12 20.03 7.27
N LYS A 64 0.68 20.66 6.41
CA LYS A 64 1.94 20.14 5.93
C LYS A 64 3.17 20.62 6.70
N ALA A 65 4.21 19.80 6.67
CA ALA A 65 5.59 20.22 6.90
C ALA A 65 6.42 19.94 5.65
N VAL A 66 7.03 20.99 5.08
CA VAL A 66 7.74 20.90 3.79
C VAL A 66 9.24 20.90 4.00
N PHE A 67 9.87 19.74 3.88
CA PHE A 67 11.31 19.61 3.78
C PHE A 67 11.68 19.75 2.31
N ARG A 68 12.45 20.77 1.95
CA ARG A 68 12.77 21.05 0.55
C ARG A 68 14.26 21.19 0.28
N GLN A 69 14.67 21.06 -0.98
CA GLN A 69 16.04 21.33 -1.42
C GLN A 69 17.10 20.57 -0.62
N LEU A 70 16.84 19.28 -0.37
CA LEU A 70 17.87 18.37 0.14
C LEU A 70 18.65 17.82 -1.05
N PHE A 71 19.96 18.04 -1.04
CA PHE A 71 20.88 17.29 -1.88
C PHE A 71 21.58 16.22 -1.04
N ALA A 72 21.34 14.95 -1.36
CA ALA A 72 21.89 13.84 -0.59
C ALA A 72 22.50 12.74 -1.46
N TRP A 73 23.74 12.32 -1.17
CA TRP A 73 24.35 11.20 -1.89
C TRP A 73 25.20 10.24 -1.06
N ASN A 74 25.35 9.00 -1.54
CA ASN A 74 26.14 7.95 -0.90
C ASN A 74 25.75 7.70 0.57
N ASN A 75 24.48 7.87 0.92
CA ASN A 75 23.98 7.57 2.26
C ASN A 75 23.38 6.16 2.29
N GLY A 76 23.17 5.59 3.48
CA GLY A 76 22.35 4.38 3.63
C GLY A 76 20.95 4.59 3.04
N LYS A 77 20.31 5.70 3.40
CA LYS A 77 19.02 6.17 2.84
C LYS A 77 19.02 7.68 2.68
N GLY A 78 18.19 8.19 1.77
CA GLY A 78 17.84 9.62 1.74
C GLY A 78 16.90 9.99 2.91
N PRO A 79 15.80 10.72 2.65
CA PRO A 79 14.79 10.99 3.67
C PRO A 79 14.01 9.74 4.09
N GLU A 80 13.90 9.51 5.39
CA GLU A 80 12.95 8.57 5.99
C GLU A 80 11.98 9.29 6.94
N CYS A 81 10.70 8.98 6.80
CA CYS A 81 9.67 9.33 7.76
C CYS A 81 9.12 8.04 8.40
N VAL A 82 9.15 7.96 9.73
CA VAL A 82 8.62 6.82 10.48
C VAL A 82 7.10 6.90 10.60
N ASN A 83 6.55 7.74 11.47
CA ASN A 83 5.10 8.00 11.54
C ASN A 83 4.86 9.47 11.21
N CYS A 84 4.27 9.77 10.04
CA CYS A 84 3.98 11.15 9.68
C CYS A 84 2.56 11.40 9.18
N GLY A 85 2.13 12.64 9.39
CA GLY A 85 0.95 13.24 8.76
C GLY A 85 1.32 13.91 7.44
N GLY A 86 1.04 15.20 7.31
CA GLY A 86 1.32 16.00 6.10
C GLY A 86 2.80 16.29 5.82
N VAL A 87 3.72 15.34 6.03
CA VAL A 87 5.14 15.56 5.67
C VAL A 87 5.32 15.50 4.16
N GLN A 88 5.99 16.52 3.62
CA GLN A 88 6.27 16.64 2.19
C GLN A 88 7.78 16.74 1.94
N PHE A 89 8.26 15.97 0.97
CA PHE A 89 9.62 16.04 0.46
C PHE A 89 9.60 16.70 -0.92
N GLN A 90 10.20 17.88 -1.03
CA GLN A 90 10.14 18.70 -2.24
C GLN A 90 11.51 19.08 -2.79
N ASP A 91 11.62 19.20 -4.11
CA ASP A 91 12.79 19.79 -4.77
C ASP A 91 14.13 19.12 -4.37
N MET A 92 14.17 17.79 -4.33
CA MET A 92 15.34 17.05 -3.82
C MET A 92 16.14 16.38 -4.93
N LEU A 93 17.45 16.27 -4.73
CA LEU A 93 18.34 15.46 -5.54
C LEU A 93 18.96 14.37 -4.66
N LEU A 94 18.68 13.11 -4.99
CA LEU A 94 19.00 11.94 -4.16
C LEU A 94 19.77 10.94 -5.01
N VAL A 95 21.07 10.76 -4.73
CA VAL A 95 21.99 10.06 -5.64
C VAL A 95 22.71 8.94 -4.91
N ASN A 96 22.71 7.72 -5.46
CA ASN A 96 23.52 6.60 -4.96
C ASN A 96 23.28 6.25 -3.49
N ASN A 97 22.06 6.43 -2.99
CA ASN A 97 21.71 5.96 -1.65
C ASN A 97 21.53 4.43 -1.67
N VAL A 98 22.06 3.72 -0.68
CA VAL A 98 22.22 2.26 -0.73
C VAL A 98 20.89 1.52 -0.72
N GLU A 99 19.98 1.86 0.20
CA GLU A 99 18.70 1.15 0.38
C GLU A 99 17.55 1.85 -0.33
N ALA A 100 17.42 3.17 -0.17
CA ALA A 100 16.34 3.97 -0.76
C ALA A 100 16.70 5.45 -0.93
N GLY A 101 16.19 6.07 -2.00
CA GLY A 101 16.11 7.51 -2.16
C GLY A 101 15.18 8.10 -1.11
N ILE A 102 13.92 7.69 -1.09
CA ILE A 102 12.94 8.07 -0.07
C ILE A 102 12.28 6.83 0.52
N GLU A 103 12.11 6.80 1.84
CA GLU A 103 11.35 5.75 2.52
C GLU A 103 10.29 6.32 3.48
N GLY A 104 9.06 5.85 3.36
CA GLY A 104 8.01 6.06 4.36
C GLY A 104 7.75 4.77 5.13
N LYS A 105 7.46 4.86 6.43
CA LYS A 105 7.01 3.68 7.21
C LYS A 105 5.51 3.67 7.41
N ILE A 106 4.90 4.69 8.02
CA ILE A 106 3.45 4.74 8.30
C ILE A 106 2.94 6.17 8.14
N LEU A 107 1.76 6.32 7.52
CA LEU A 107 1.04 7.60 7.49
C LEU A 107 -0.09 7.58 8.51
N LYS A 108 -0.16 8.62 9.34
CA LYS A 108 -1.21 8.79 10.35
C LYS A 108 -1.57 10.26 10.45
N LEU A 109 -2.80 10.57 10.83
CA LEU A 109 -3.20 11.92 11.26
C LEU A 109 -2.77 13.04 10.27
N GLY A 110 -3.37 13.03 9.08
CA GLY A 110 -3.10 14.01 8.03
C GLY A 110 -4.14 14.00 6.92
N ASN A 111 -4.08 14.99 6.04
CA ASN A 111 -5.01 15.13 4.91
C ASN A 111 -4.59 14.18 3.77
N LEU A 112 -4.89 12.89 3.91
CA LEU A 112 -4.48 11.85 2.97
C LEU A 112 -4.91 12.17 1.53
N TYR A 113 -4.01 11.96 0.57
CA TYR A 113 -4.17 12.29 -0.85
C TYR A 113 -4.45 13.76 -1.18
N ASP A 114 -4.39 14.68 -0.21
CA ASP A 114 -4.48 16.11 -0.48
C ASP A 114 -3.11 16.63 -0.99
N PRO A 115 -3.02 17.20 -2.20
CA PRO A 115 -1.75 17.64 -2.77
C PRO A 115 -1.20 18.92 -2.11
N MET A 116 -2.01 19.64 -1.32
CA MET A 116 -1.64 20.93 -0.73
C MET A 116 -1.24 20.83 0.75
N THR A 117 -1.74 19.82 1.46
CA THR A 117 -1.61 19.68 2.92
C THR A 117 -1.34 18.24 3.35
N GLY A 118 -1.46 17.28 2.44
CA GLY A 118 -1.22 15.86 2.69
C GLY A 118 0.24 15.43 2.51
N PRO A 119 0.53 14.13 2.73
CA PRO A 119 1.82 13.53 2.42
C PRO A 119 2.12 13.59 0.91
N LEU A 120 3.28 14.14 0.53
CA LEU A 120 3.62 14.40 -0.87
C LEU A 120 5.12 14.32 -1.13
N TYR A 121 5.53 13.57 -2.15
CA TYR A 121 6.88 13.64 -2.72
C TYR A 121 6.79 14.36 -4.07
N LYS A 122 7.42 15.53 -4.19
CA LYS A 122 7.26 16.39 -5.37
C LYS A 122 8.57 16.96 -5.89
N ASN A 123 8.74 17.02 -7.20
CA ASN A 123 9.94 17.60 -7.83
C ASN A 123 11.22 16.93 -7.32
N VAL A 124 11.27 15.60 -7.35
CA VAL A 124 12.41 14.84 -6.82
C VAL A 124 13.16 14.17 -7.96
N TYR A 125 14.47 14.30 -7.98
CA TYR A 125 15.33 13.55 -8.88
C TYR A 125 16.07 12.48 -8.08
N VAL A 126 15.76 11.22 -8.35
CA VAL A 126 16.44 10.08 -7.74
C VAL A 126 17.29 9.35 -8.78
N VAL A 127 18.57 9.18 -8.46
CA VAL A 127 19.56 8.48 -9.28
C VAL A 127 20.04 7.24 -8.51
N ALA A 128 19.77 6.05 -9.06
CA ALA A 128 20.08 4.79 -8.40
C ALA A 128 21.59 4.57 -8.23
N HIS A 129 22.34 4.88 -9.29
CA HIS A 129 23.79 4.83 -9.35
C HIS A 129 24.30 5.86 -10.36
N GLU A 130 25.51 6.35 -10.12
CA GLU A 130 26.24 7.29 -10.95
C GLU A 130 27.70 6.87 -10.94
N ASP A 131 28.20 6.46 -12.11
CA ASP A 131 29.51 5.83 -12.29
C ASP A 131 30.65 6.78 -11.87
N SER A 132 30.48 8.09 -12.09
CA SER A 132 31.46 9.10 -11.66
C SER A 132 31.62 9.21 -10.14
N LEU A 133 30.66 8.70 -9.37
CA LEU A 133 30.65 8.70 -7.91
C LEU A 133 30.89 7.31 -7.30
N THR A 134 30.84 6.24 -8.11
CA THR A 134 30.94 4.84 -7.64
C THR A 134 31.80 4.02 -8.62
N PRO A 135 33.10 3.82 -8.33
CA PRO A 135 34.02 3.19 -9.28
C PRO A 135 33.88 1.66 -9.48
N THR A 136 32.89 1.01 -8.87
CA THR A 136 32.79 -0.46 -8.83
C THR A 136 31.53 -0.98 -9.49
N GLY A 137 31.64 -2.08 -10.24
CA GLY A 137 30.56 -2.78 -10.95
C GLY A 137 29.44 -3.38 -10.09
N ASP A 138 29.28 -2.90 -8.85
CA ASP A 138 28.11 -3.13 -8.02
C ASP A 138 26.96 -2.32 -8.59
N ARG A 139 26.24 -2.96 -9.50
CA ARG A 139 25.00 -2.46 -10.07
C ARG A 139 23.93 -2.40 -8.96
N CYS A 140 23.89 -1.26 -8.25
CA CYS A 140 23.03 -0.80 -7.16
C CYS A 140 22.09 -1.80 -6.43
N ASN A 141 21.94 -1.64 -5.11
CA ASN A 141 20.85 -2.26 -4.34
C ASN A 141 19.73 -1.25 -4.02
N SER A 142 19.65 -0.13 -4.76
CA SER A 142 18.85 1.04 -4.40
C SER A 142 17.41 0.98 -4.89
N ARG A 143 16.53 1.68 -4.18
CA ARG A 143 15.14 1.95 -4.55
C ARG A 143 14.89 3.45 -4.66
N ALA A 144 14.12 3.93 -5.65
CA ALA A 144 13.79 5.34 -5.70
C ALA A 144 12.87 5.71 -4.53
N VAL A 145 11.78 4.92 -4.39
CA VAL A 145 10.79 5.10 -3.33
C VAL A 145 10.39 3.75 -2.74
N ILE A 146 10.44 3.68 -1.41
CA ILE A 146 9.74 2.69 -0.60
C ILE A 146 8.57 3.43 0.07
N PRO A 147 7.31 3.17 -0.32
CA PRO A 147 6.18 3.92 0.19
C PRO A 147 5.76 3.40 1.58
N PRO A 148 5.01 4.21 2.36
CA PRO A 148 4.58 3.87 3.72
C PRO A 148 3.48 2.80 3.74
N TRP A 149 3.38 2.02 4.81
CA TRP A 149 2.37 1.00 5.07
C TRP A 149 1.01 1.64 5.39
N SER A 150 0.52 2.55 4.56
CA SER A 150 -0.74 3.28 4.76
C SER A 150 -1.15 3.93 3.44
N PRO A 151 -2.45 4.11 3.16
CA PRO A 151 -2.88 4.89 2.02
C PRO A 151 -2.58 6.38 2.25
N GLY A 152 -2.57 7.17 1.17
CA GLY A 152 -2.61 8.64 1.27
C GLY A 152 -1.41 9.39 0.71
N LEU A 153 -0.35 8.72 0.30
CA LEU A 153 0.80 9.37 -0.34
C LEU A 153 0.51 9.71 -1.81
N ARG A 154 0.97 10.89 -2.23
CA ARG A 154 1.10 11.30 -3.63
C ARG A 154 2.58 11.39 -4.02
N ILE A 155 2.89 10.96 -5.25
CA ILE A 155 4.21 11.12 -5.86
C ILE A 155 4.04 11.89 -7.17
N GLU A 156 4.67 13.05 -7.29
CA GLU A 156 4.45 13.97 -8.39
C GLU A 156 5.75 14.53 -8.94
N ASN A 157 5.89 14.58 -10.26
CA ASN A 157 7.06 15.19 -10.91
C ASN A 157 8.38 14.60 -10.39
N MET A 158 8.56 13.29 -10.57
CA MET A 158 9.74 12.59 -10.11
C MET A 158 10.50 11.99 -11.29
N ILE A 159 11.81 12.25 -11.34
CA ILE A 159 12.71 11.64 -12.31
C ILE A 159 13.38 10.45 -11.61
N MET A 160 13.27 9.28 -12.22
CA MET A 160 13.89 8.05 -11.75
C MET A 160 14.93 7.61 -12.78
N ARG A 161 16.21 7.76 -12.42
CA ARG A 161 17.35 7.50 -13.31
C ARG A 161 18.19 6.31 -12.89
N ASN A 162 18.66 5.56 -13.89
CA ASN A 162 19.64 4.47 -13.74
C ASN A 162 19.16 3.28 -12.89
N PHE A 163 17.84 3.04 -12.79
CA PHE A 163 17.32 1.79 -12.20
C PHE A 163 17.31 0.69 -13.26
N ASN A 164 18.50 0.19 -13.60
CA ASN A 164 18.74 -0.77 -14.68
C ASN A 164 19.73 -1.90 -14.31
N GLY A 165 20.17 -1.94 -13.05
CA GLY A 165 21.02 -3.01 -12.51
C GLY A 165 20.22 -4.22 -12.00
N PRO A 166 20.82 -5.43 -11.91
CA PRO A 166 20.15 -6.65 -11.44
C PRO A 166 19.53 -6.53 -10.04
N ASN A 167 20.02 -5.66 -9.16
CA ASN A 167 19.54 -5.54 -7.78
C ASN A 167 18.85 -4.19 -7.46
N CYS A 168 18.57 -3.38 -8.49
CA CYS A 168 17.90 -2.07 -8.32
C CYS A 168 16.52 -2.07 -8.95
N THR A 169 15.59 -1.37 -8.32
CA THR A 169 14.23 -1.16 -8.82
C THR A 169 13.77 0.22 -8.40
N ALA A 170 13.08 0.96 -9.25
CA ALA A 170 12.69 2.33 -8.90
C ALA A 170 11.61 2.34 -7.81
N LEU A 171 10.56 1.54 -7.97
CA LEU A 171 9.47 1.41 -7.01
C LEU A 171 9.48 0.04 -6.35
N PHE A 172 9.34 0.04 -5.02
CA PHE A 172 9.32 -1.18 -4.23
C PHE A 172 8.17 -1.16 -3.22
N GLY A 173 7.74 -2.32 -2.77
CA GLY A 173 6.74 -2.41 -1.71
C GLY A 173 7.28 -1.99 -0.35
N THR A 174 6.38 -1.68 0.58
CA THR A 174 6.77 -1.19 1.91
C THR A 174 7.64 -2.20 2.67
N VAL A 175 8.62 -1.69 3.41
CA VAL A 175 9.44 -2.44 4.35
C VAL A 175 9.45 -1.74 5.71
N ILE A 176 9.11 -2.47 6.75
CA ILE A 176 9.31 -2.02 8.13
C ILE A 176 10.16 -3.08 8.82
N THR A 177 11.44 -2.79 9.00
CA THR A 177 12.41 -3.70 9.62
C THR A 177 11.88 -4.26 10.93
N CYS A 178 12.07 -5.56 11.14
CA CYS A 178 11.57 -6.33 12.29
C CYS A 178 10.04 -6.48 12.43
N LEU A 179 9.23 -5.67 11.74
CA LEU A 179 7.77 -5.74 11.83
C LEU A 179 7.13 -6.39 10.61
N CYS A 180 7.57 -6.02 9.41
CA CYS A 180 6.85 -6.30 8.18
C CYS A 180 7.79 -6.16 6.96
N THR A 181 8.41 -7.27 6.57
CA THR A 181 9.35 -7.36 5.44
C THR A 181 8.80 -8.18 4.27
N GLU A 182 7.75 -8.96 4.49
CA GLU A 182 7.11 -9.84 3.52
C GLU A 182 5.60 -9.94 3.80
N LEU A 183 4.79 -10.24 2.79
CA LEU A 183 3.34 -10.48 2.92
C LEU A 183 2.56 -9.31 3.55
N CYS A 184 3.04 -8.10 3.32
CA CYS A 184 2.45 -6.85 3.76
C CYS A 184 2.23 -5.88 2.59
N GLY A 185 1.39 -4.87 2.83
CA GLY A 185 1.12 -3.78 1.89
C GLY A 185 -0.34 -3.76 1.46
N GLY A 186 -0.59 -3.74 0.15
CA GLY A 186 -1.94 -3.63 -0.41
C GLY A 186 -2.52 -2.22 -0.32
N TYR A 187 -1.67 -1.21 -0.21
CA TYR A 187 -2.05 0.20 -0.19
C TYR A 187 -1.83 0.86 -1.55
N GLU A 188 -2.74 1.77 -1.91
CA GLU A 188 -2.70 2.55 -3.15
C GLU A 188 -1.98 3.88 -2.94
N TYR A 189 -1.14 4.24 -3.89
CA TYR A 189 -0.48 5.55 -3.97
C TYR A 189 -0.81 6.20 -5.30
N ARG A 190 -0.98 7.52 -5.30
CA ARG A 190 -1.33 8.28 -6.50
C ARG A 190 -0.07 8.87 -7.12
N ILE A 191 0.15 8.57 -8.39
CA ILE A 191 1.40 8.89 -9.08
C ILE A 191 1.11 9.63 -10.38
N ARG A 192 1.86 10.70 -10.64
CA ARG A 192 1.82 11.46 -11.90
C ARG A 192 3.14 12.14 -12.22
N ASN A 193 3.32 12.54 -13.47
CA ASN A 193 4.48 13.24 -14.02
C ASN A 193 5.79 12.50 -13.70
N ILE A 194 5.85 11.19 -13.97
CA ILE A 194 7.09 10.41 -13.82
C ILE A 194 7.90 10.41 -15.10
N THR A 195 9.20 10.71 -14.97
CA THR A 195 10.16 10.63 -16.06
C THR A 195 11.13 9.48 -15.82
N TRP A 196 11.26 8.61 -16.82
CA TRP A 196 12.13 7.43 -16.77
C TRP A 196 13.39 7.67 -17.59
N GLU A 197 14.55 7.70 -16.94
CA GLU A 197 15.84 7.89 -17.61
C GLU A 197 16.70 6.64 -17.40
N ASN A 198 17.07 5.95 -18.47
CA ASN A 198 17.90 4.73 -18.37
C ASN A 198 17.40 3.74 -17.29
N THR A 199 16.08 3.56 -17.22
CA THR A 199 15.40 2.78 -16.18
C THR A 199 14.53 1.71 -16.82
N ASN A 200 14.98 0.46 -16.68
CA ASN A 200 14.27 -0.73 -17.14
C ASN A 200 13.61 -1.48 -15.98
N ASN A 201 13.92 -1.12 -14.74
CA ASN A 201 13.38 -1.75 -13.53
C ASN A 201 12.48 -0.75 -12.83
N ARG A 202 11.25 -0.58 -13.31
CA ARG A 202 10.32 0.45 -12.80
C ARG A 202 9.67 0.06 -11.49
N ALA A 203 9.29 -1.21 -11.34
CA ALA A 203 8.79 -1.71 -10.08
C ALA A 203 9.10 -3.19 -9.85
N GLU A 204 9.29 -3.56 -8.60
CA GLU A 204 9.45 -4.94 -8.15
C GLU A 204 8.30 -5.30 -7.21
N PHE A 205 7.59 -6.39 -7.52
CA PHE A 205 6.53 -6.93 -6.68
C PHE A 205 6.95 -8.28 -6.09
N ARG A 206 7.06 -8.33 -4.77
CA ARG A 206 7.50 -9.53 -4.04
C ARG A 206 6.42 -10.60 -3.93
N TRP A 207 5.16 -10.22 -4.09
CA TRP A 207 4.00 -11.10 -3.96
C TRP A 207 2.72 -10.42 -4.49
N ALA A 208 1.62 -11.18 -4.56
CA ALA A 208 0.38 -10.81 -5.26
C ALA A 208 -0.41 -9.62 -4.66
N SER A 209 -0.04 -9.09 -3.49
CA SER A 209 -0.72 -7.92 -2.88
C SER A 209 0.25 -6.96 -2.22
N ASP A 210 1.43 -6.82 -2.83
CA ASP A 210 2.53 -6.01 -2.33
C ASP A 210 2.21 -4.51 -2.29
N VAL A 211 2.17 -3.85 -3.44
CA VAL A 211 2.07 -2.38 -3.54
C VAL A 211 1.22 -2.00 -4.74
N LEU A 212 0.40 -0.94 -4.63
CA LEU A 212 -0.53 -0.54 -5.68
C LEU A 212 -0.24 0.90 -6.12
N PHE A 213 -0.15 1.13 -7.43
CA PHE A 213 0.13 2.44 -8.00
C PHE A 213 -1.00 2.89 -8.91
N ARG A 214 -1.65 4.00 -8.55
CA ARG A 214 -2.62 4.68 -9.40
C ARG A 214 -1.89 5.66 -10.30
N ASP A 215 -1.75 5.30 -11.57
CA ASP A 215 -1.13 6.13 -12.61
C ASP A 215 -2.16 7.15 -13.12
N GLU A 216 -2.12 8.38 -12.61
CA GLU A 216 -3.13 9.40 -12.90
C GLU A 216 -3.03 9.98 -14.32
N ASP A 217 -1.87 9.85 -14.99
CA ASP A 217 -1.57 10.56 -16.25
C ASP A 217 -0.83 9.73 -17.31
N SER A 218 -0.71 8.41 -17.11
CA SER A 218 0.00 7.48 -18.00
C SER A 218 1.53 7.61 -17.99
N SER A 219 2.10 8.45 -17.12
CA SER A 219 3.56 8.65 -17.04
C SER A 219 4.29 7.41 -16.54
N MET A 220 3.63 6.56 -15.73
CA MET A 220 4.23 5.31 -15.24
C MET A 220 4.53 4.31 -16.37
N VAL A 221 3.78 4.37 -17.47
CA VAL A 221 3.96 3.47 -18.63
C VAL A 221 4.60 4.15 -19.84
N ALA A 222 4.98 5.42 -19.72
CA ALA A 222 5.57 6.19 -20.81
C ALA A 222 6.80 5.47 -21.40
N GLY A 223 6.87 5.37 -22.73
CA GLY A 223 7.98 4.72 -23.43
C GLY A 223 7.93 3.19 -23.49
N ILE A 224 6.92 2.53 -22.90
CA ILE A 224 6.73 1.08 -23.07
C ILE A 224 6.00 0.82 -24.39
N THR A 225 6.64 0.08 -25.30
CA THR A 225 6.10 -0.27 -26.61
C THR A 225 4.79 -1.03 -26.49
N GLY A 226 3.80 -0.66 -27.31
CA GLY A 226 2.50 -1.35 -27.37
C GLY A 226 1.48 -0.91 -26.33
N LEU A 227 1.84 0.00 -25.41
CA LEU A 227 0.91 0.57 -24.45
C LEU A 227 0.37 1.92 -24.92
N ARG A 228 -0.95 2.10 -24.80
CA ARG A 228 -1.61 3.38 -25.03
C ARG A 228 -1.81 4.13 -23.71
N PRO A 229 -1.84 5.47 -23.72
CA PRO A 229 -2.25 6.25 -22.55
C PRO A 229 -3.63 5.83 -22.04
N MET A 230 -3.74 5.69 -20.73
CA MET A 230 -4.97 5.36 -19.99
C MET A 230 -4.81 5.94 -18.59
N ASN A 231 -5.30 7.18 -18.43
CA ASN A 231 -5.21 7.92 -17.18
C ASN A 231 -6.07 7.27 -16.10
N GLY A 232 -5.55 7.22 -14.88
CA GLY A 232 -6.19 6.57 -13.75
C GLY A 232 -6.04 5.04 -13.74
N ALA A 233 -5.25 4.45 -14.64
CA ALA A 233 -4.99 3.01 -14.63
C ALA A 233 -4.36 2.57 -13.30
N LEU A 234 -4.72 1.37 -12.82
CA LEU A 234 -4.08 0.77 -11.66
C LEU A 234 -2.94 -0.14 -12.11
N ILE A 235 -1.75 0.06 -11.58
CA ILE A 235 -0.62 -0.85 -11.72
C ILE A 235 -0.49 -1.60 -10.39
N MET A 236 -0.54 -2.92 -10.46
CA MET A 236 -0.52 -3.80 -9.28
C MET A 236 0.15 -5.14 -9.59
N PRO A 237 0.56 -5.94 -8.58
CA PRO A 237 1.02 -7.29 -8.81
C PRO A 237 -0.08 -8.16 -9.44
N TYR A 238 0.31 -9.08 -10.30
CA TYR A 238 -0.60 -10.12 -10.78
C TYR A 238 -1.08 -11.00 -9.63
N ALA A 239 -2.37 -11.27 -9.59
CA ALA A 239 -2.96 -12.32 -8.78
C ALA A 239 -3.89 -13.20 -9.63
N PRO A 240 -3.97 -14.52 -9.40
CA PRO A 240 -4.81 -15.41 -10.20
C PRO A 240 -6.29 -15.01 -10.28
N HIS A 241 -6.84 -14.47 -9.18
CA HIS A 241 -8.24 -14.05 -9.10
C HIS A 241 -8.54 -12.72 -9.80
N LEU A 242 -7.56 -12.06 -10.42
CA LEU A 242 -7.81 -10.82 -11.14
C LEU A 242 -8.69 -11.09 -12.38
N PRO A 243 -9.71 -10.25 -12.64
CA PRO A 243 -10.57 -10.39 -13.80
C PRO A 243 -9.79 -10.07 -15.09
N SER A 244 -9.60 -11.05 -15.97
CA SER A 244 -8.86 -10.91 -17.24
C SER A 244 -9.47 -9.91 -18.21
N SER A 245 -10.75 -9.57 -18.03
CA SER A 245 -11.45 -8.52 -18.78
C SER A 245 -11.09 -7.10 -18.34
N LYS A 246 -10.52 -6.91 -17.13
CA LYS A 246 -10.15 -5.59 -16.61
C LYS A 246 -8.68 -5.44 -16.24
N CYS A 247 -7.95 -6.54 -16.08
CA CYS A 247 -6.56 -6.54 -15.65
C CYS A 247 -5.68 -7.42 -16.55
N GLY A 248 -4.50 -6.91 -16.88
CA GLY A 248 -3.46 -7.64 -17.62
C GLY A 248 -3.58 -7.54 -19.15
N PRO A 249 -2.73 -8.29 -19.87
CA PRO A 249 -2.54 -8.10 -21.32
C PRO A 249 -3.78 -8.29 -22.19
N THR A 250 -4.75 -9.09 -21.71
CA THR A 250 -6.00 -9.38 -22.42
C THR A 250 -7.09 -8.34 -22.19
N ALA A 251 -6.94 -7.48 -21.18
CA ALA A 251 -7.92 -6.45 -20.89
C ALA A 251 -7.83 -5.31 -21.92
N PRO A 252 -8.97 -4.77 -22.40
CA PRO A 252 -8.98 -3.77 -23.46
C PRO A 252 -8.11 -2.54 -23.14
N GLY A 253 -7.01 -2.36 -23.88
CA GLY A 253 -6.11 -1.20 -23.73
C GLY A 253 -5.15 -1.25 -22.55
N ALA A 254 -5.27 -2.22 -21.63
CA ALA A 254 -4.34 -2.37 -20.50
C ALA A 254 -2.95 -2.79 -20.99
N GLY A 255 -2.91 -3.78 -21.89
CA GLY A 255 -1.68 -4.27 -22.52
C GLY A 255 -0.69 -4.93 -21.55
N ASP A 256 0.47 -5.32 -22.06
CA ASP A 256 1.53 -5.93 -21.27
C ASP A 256 2.53 -4.87 -20.78
N LEU A 257 2.77 -4.84 -19.47
CA LEU A 257 3.79 -3.98 -18.86
C LEU A 257 5.21 -4.46 -19.18
N GLY A 258 5.35 -5.71 -19.64
CA GLY A 258 6.62 -6.28 -20.04
C GLY A 258 7.63 -6.37 -18.89
N PRO A 259 8.94 -6.44 -19.19
CA PRO A 259 9.97 -6.59 -18.17
C PRO A 259 10.14 -5.35 -17.30
N ALA A 260 9.55 -4.20 -17.66
CA ALA A 260 9.66 -2.96 -16.87
C ALA A 260 9.08 -3.09 -15.46
N TYR A 261 8.16 -4.03 -15.26
CA TYR A 261 7.46 -4.32 -14.01
C TYR A 261 7.61 -5.80 -13.62
N GLY A 262 8.75 -6.41 -13.95
CA GLY A 262 9.00 -7.86 -13.88
C GLY A 262 10.12 -8.30 -12.94
N GLN A 263 10.68 -7.39 -12.15
CA GLN A 263 11.90 -7.62 -11.35
C GLN A 263 11.66 -8.49 -10.13
N GLY A 264 10.40 -8.59 -9.69
CA GLY A 264 10.02 -9.36 -8.51
C GLY A 264 9.63 -10.81 -8.85
N THR A 265 9.23 -11.55 -7.83
CA THR A 265 8.69 -12.91 -7.98
C THR A 265 7.34 -12.90 -8.71
N VAL A 266 6.62 -11.76 -8.67
CA VAL A 266 5.33 -11.56 -9.31
C VAL A 266 5.46 -10.43 -10.32
N ARG A 267 5.00 -10.67 -11.55
CA ARG A 267 4.93 -9.62 -12.57
C ARG A 267 3.86 -8.59 -12.24
N GLY A 268 4.08 -7.34 -12.62
CA GLY A 268 3.06 -6.31 -12.63
C GLY A 268 2.00 -6.54 -13.71
N VAL A 269 0.80 -6.04 -13.44
CA VAL A 269 -0.27 -5.89 -14.42
C VAL A 269 -0.85 -4.49 -14.36
N ARG A 270 -1.31 -4.03 -15.51
CA ARG A 270 -2.11 -2.81 -15.62
C ARG A 270 -3.59 -3.20 -15.64
N CYS A 271 -4.40 -2.47 -14.91
CA CYS A 271 -5.85 -2.62 -14.88
C CYS A 271 -6.54 -1.33 -15.32
N LEU A 272 -7.79 -1.46 -15.78
CA LEU A 272 -8.62 -0.34 -16.22
C LEU A 272 -8.88 0.67 -15.08
N PRO A 273 -9.17 1.95 -15.39
CA PRO A 273 -9.25 3.01 -14.37
C PRO A 273 -10.34 2.80 -13.31
N GLU A 274 -11.43 2.12 -13.68
CA GLU A 274 -12.54 1.78 -12.80
C GLU A 274 -12.22 0.66 -11.81
N VAL A 275 -11.10 -0.05 -11.98
CA VAL A 275 -10.66 -1.08 -11.04
C VAL A 275 -10.14 -0.42 -9.77
N THR A 276 -10.75 -0.79 -8.65
CA THR A 276 -10.27 -0.51 -7.30
C THR A 276 -9.78 -1.80 -6.67
N ALA A 277 -8.56 -1.78 -6.12
CA ALA A 277 -8.04 -2.87 -5.31
C ALA A 277 -8.43 -2.66 -3.84
N ILE A 278 -9.34 -3.50 -3.36
CA ILE A 278 -9.88 -3.49 -2.00
C ILE A 278 -8.99 -4.37 -1.13
N ARG A 279 -8.33 -3.77 -0.16
CA ARG A 279 -7.43 -4.50 0.73
C ARG A 279 -8.27 -5.35 1.69
N TYR A 280 -7.96 -6.64 1.77
CA TYR A 280 -8.68 -7.63 2.56
C TYR A 280 -7.69 -8.39 3.46
N SER A 281 -7.64 -8.00 4.73
CA SER A 281 -6.80 -8.64 5.75
C SER A 281 -7.68 -9.43 6.71
N VAL A 282 -7.28 -10.68 7.00
CA VAL A 282 -8.08 -11.61 7.82
C VAL A 282 -7.23 -12.19 8.94
N GLY A 283 -7.77 -12.28 10.15
CA GLY A 283 -7.15 -12.89 11.33
C GLY A 283 -8.18 -13.57 12.23
N GLN A 284 -7.72 -14.15 13.35
CA GLN A 284 -8.57 -14.74 14.39
C GLN A 284 -9.56 -15.81 13.88
N LEU A 285 -9.12 -16.67 12.96
CA LEU A 285 -9.96 -17.72 12.39
C LEU A 285 -10.35 -18.79 13.43
N SER A 286 -11.64 -19.10 13.46
CA SER A 286 -12.24 -20.30 14.06
C SER A 286 -13.04 -21.03 12.99
N PRO A 287 -12.76 -22.32 12.69
CA PRO A 287 -11.93 -23.26 13.46
C PRO A 287 -10.43 -22.98 13.39
N SER A 288 -9.73 -23.09 14.53
CA SER A 288 -8.30 -22.78 14.63
C SER A 288 -7.39 -23.73 13.85
N GLN A 289 -7.89 -24.91 13.46
CA GLN A 289 -7.19 -25.88 12.62
C GLN A 289 -6.86 -25.32 11.23
N GLY A 290 -7.60 -24.32 10.75
CA GLY A 290 -7.27 -23.62 9.49
C GLY A 290 -6.12 -22.63 9.62
N VAL A 291 -5.71 -22.25 10.83
CA VAL A 291 -4.62 -21.30 11.08
C VAL A 291 -3.28 -21.90 10.66
N GLY A 292 -2.45 -21.10 9.98
CA GLY A 292 -1.16 -21.53 9.43
C GLY A 292 -1.23 -22.07 8.00
N GLY A 293 -2.41 -22.53 7.53
CA GLY A 293 -2.63 -22.92 6.13
C GLY A 293 -2.88 -21.73 5.20
N ASN A 294 -2.95 -21.97 3.90
CA ASN A 294 -3.31 -20.93 2.92
C ASN A 294 -4.82 -20.64 2.96
N MET A 295 -5.16 -19.35 2.92
CA MET A 295 -6.51 -18.89 2.60
C MET A 295 -6.68 -18.93 1.07
N THR A 296 -7.78 -19.46 0.58
CA THR A 296 -8.11 -19.50 -0.85
C THR A 296 -9.05 -18.36 -1.18
N VAL A 297 -8.73 -17.60 -2.23
CA VAL A 297 -9.59 -16.53 -2.76
C VAL A 297 -9.87 -16.81 -4.23
N THR A 298 -11.11 -17.08 -4.56
CA THR A 298 -11.54 -17.43 -5.92
C THR A 298 -12.48 -16.35 -6.42
N LEU A 299 -12.12 -15.72 -7.55
CA LEU A 299 -13.10 -14.91 -8.27
C LEU A 299 -14.20 -15.84 -8.80
N LEU A 300 -15.47 -15.51 -8.56
CA LEU A 300 -16.56 -16.38 -9.01
C LEU A 300 -16.49 -16.57 -10.54
N LYS A 301 -16.42 -17.83 -11.01
CA LYS A 301 -16.16 -18.23 -12.42
C LYS A 301 -14.76 -17.86 -12.95
N GLY A 302 -13.84 -17.48 -12.08
CA GLY A 302 -12.45 -17.18 -12.39
C GLY A 302 -11.50 -18.16 -11.69
N ASN A 303 -10.25 -17.74 -11.54
CA ASN A 303 -9.23 -18.59 -10.90
C ASN A 303 -9.13 -18.33 -9.39
N THR A 304 -8.43 -19.24 -8.74
CA THR A 304 -8.14 -19.23 -7.30
C THR A 304 -6.73 -18.75 -7.03
N GLN A 305 -6.59 -17.79 -6.12
CA GLN A 305 -5.34 -17.42 -5.48
C GLN A 305 -5.20 -18.17 -4.15
N ASP A 306 -4.03 -18.74 -3.90
CA ASP A 306 -3.62 -19.10 -2.55
C ASP A 306 -2.94 -17.90 -1.89
N VAL A 307 -3.49 -17.47 -0.76
CA VAL A 307 -2.95 -16.40 0.07
C VAL A 307 -2.21 -17.05 1.24
N PRO A 308 -0.89 -16.86 1.36
CA PRO A 308 -0.09 -17.46 2.43
C PRO A 308 -0.40 -16.84 3.79
N PHE A 309 -0.26 -17.65 4.83
CA PHE A 309 -0.34 -17.20 6.22
C PHE A 309 0.94 -16.45 6.62
N LYS A 310 0.80 -15.36 7.37
CA LYS A 310 1.91 -14.60 7.96
C LYS A 310 1.75 -14.53 9.48
N SER A 311 2.88 -14.49 10.19
CA SER A 311 2.96 -14.41 11.66
C SER A 311 3.50 -13.08 12.20
N ARG A 312 3.81 -12.13 11.29
CA ARG A 312 4.33 -10.79 11.62
C ARG A 312 3.70 -9.74 10.68
N GLY A 313 2.41 -9.46 10.87
CA GLY A 313 1.70 -8.37 10.20
C GLY A 313 1.41 -7.19 11.13
N LEU A 314 1.10 -6.02 10.54
CA LEU A 314 0.71 -4.82 11.30
C LEU A 314 -0.80 -4.71 11.53
N THR A 315 -1.66 -4.99 10.53
CA THR A 315 -3.12 -5.04 10.73
C THR A 315 -3.51 -6.29 11.53
N GLU A 316 -3.14 -7.45 10.99
CA GLU A 316 -3.35 -8.76 11.60
C GLU A 316 -1.96 -9.37 11.82
N PRO A 317 -1.47 -9.43 13.08
CA PRO A 317 -0.17 -10.03 13.38
C PRO A 317 -0.07 -11.45 12.86
N ASN A 318 -1.13 -12.24 13.06
CA ASN A 318 -1.26 -13.61 12.61
C ASN A 318 -2.48 -13.72 11.68
N GLY A 319 -2.27 -14.01 10.40
CA GLY A 319 -3.38 -14.12 9.46
C GLY A 319 -2.98 -14.04 7.99
N TRP A 320 -3.89 -13.53 7.16
CA TRP A 320 -3.75 -13.43 5.71
C TRP A 320 -3.99 -11.99 5.27
N MET A 321 -3.45 -11.61 4.11
CA MET A 321 -3.81 -10.35 3.47
C MET A 321 -3.74 -10.51 1.97
N THR A 322 -4.74 -10.01 1.26
CA THR A 322 -4.75 -9.92 -0.20
C THR A 322 -5.48 -8.65 -0.65
N THR A 323 -5.47 -8.37 -1.94
CA THR A 323 -6.29 -7.34 -2.56
C THR A 323 -7.38 -7.98 -3.43
N LEU A 324 -8.63 -7.69 -3.12
CA LEU A 324 -9.79 -8.00 -3.96
C LEU A 324 -10.01 -6.90 -5.00
N VAL A 325 -10.85 -7.16 -6.00
CA VAL A 325 -11.23 -6.15 -7.00
C VAL A 325 -12.70 -5.78 -6.83
N ASN A 326 -13.01 -4.48 -6.89
CA ASN A 326 -14.38 -3.98 -6.78
C ASN A 326 -15.36 -4.60 -7.78
N ASN A 327 -16.61 -4.69 -7.33
CA ASN A 327 -17.81 -5.08 -8.06
C ASN A 327 -17.82 -6.56 -8.49
N TYR A 328 -17.21 -7.41 -7.66
CA TYR A 328 -17.17 -8.86 -7.86
C TYR A 328 -17.55 -9.64 -6.59
N THR A 329 -17.90 -10.91 -6.82
CA THR A 329 -18.09 -11.91 -5.79
C THR A 329 -16.85 -12.78 -5.70
N PHE A 330 -16.31 -12.94 -4.49
CA PHE A 330 -15.17 -13.81 -4.21
C PHE A 330 -15.59 -14.94 -3.28
N GLU A 331 -15.29 -16.18 -3.64
CA GLU A 331 -15.35 -17.29 -2.71
C GLU A 331 -14.07 -17.34 -1.88
N VAL A 332 -14.22 -17.32 -0.57
CA VAL A 332 -13.12 -17.30 0.40
C VAL A 332 -13.20 -18.54 1.28
N GLY A 333 -12.08 -19.24 1.40
CA GLY A 333 -11.97 -20.47 2.18
C GLY A 333 -10.56 -20.68 2.73
N TRP A 334 -10.32 -21.82 3.38
CA TRP A 334 -9.03 -22.19 3.96
C TRP A 334 -8.76 -23.66 3.69
N ARG A 335 -7.60 -23.97 3.08
CA ARG A 335 -7.32 -25.34 2.59
C ARG A 335 -7.33 -26.42 3.67
N ASN A 336 -6.88 -26.07 4.88
CA ASN A 336 -6.76 -27.01 6.00
C ASN A 336 -7.92 -26.86 7.00
N ALA A 337 -8.96 -26.08 6.67
CA ALA A 337 -10.12 -25.99 7.52
C ALA A 337 -10.96 -27.28 7.38
N PRO A 338 -11.26 -27.99 8.49
CA PRO A 338 -12.16 -29.13 8.46
C PRO A 338 -13.58 -28.66 8.10
N ALA A 339 -14.46 -29.62 7.83
CA ALA A 339 -15.89 -29.33 7.85
C ALA A 339 -16.26 -28.67 9.18
N PHE A 340 -16.96 -27.55 9.11
CA PHE A 340 -17.24 -26.72 10.28
C PHE A 340 -18.75 -26.57 10.48
N THR A 341 -19.16 -26.52 11.76
CA THR A 341 -20.51 -26.12 12.15
C THR A 341 -20.58 -24.62 12.48
N ASN A 342 -19.43 -23.98 12.71
CA ASN A 342 -19.29 -22.56 12.96
C ASN A 342 -18.03 -22.02 12.26
N LEU A 343 -18.15 -20.85 11.64
CA LEU A 343 -17.06 -20.10 11.01
C LEU A 343 -17.05 -18.69 11.59
N SER A 344 -15.92 -18.28 12.14
CA SER A 344 -15.71 -16.92 12.63
C SER A 344 -14.31 -16.45 12.30
N TYR A 345 -14.15 -15.19 11.96
CA TYR A 345 -12.87 -14.52 11.77
C TYR A 345 -13.05 -13.02 11.89
N VAL A 346 -11.95 -12.29 12.08
CA VAL A 346 -11.90 -10.83 12.00
C VAL A 346 -11.34 -10.44 10.65
N ALA A 347 -12.00 -9.51 9.96
CA ALA A 347 -11.50 -8.95 8.71
C ALA A 347 -11.51 -7.43 8.70
N HIS A 348 -10.40 -6.87 8.23
CA HIS A 348 -10.24 -5.46 7.90
C HIS A 348 -10.32 -5.32 6.38
N VAL A 349 -11.33 -4.59 5.91
CA VAL A 349 -11.63 -4.40 4.49
C VAL A 349 -11.61 -2.91 4.18
N GLU A 350 -10.67 -2.49 3.33
CA GLU A 350 -10.27 -1.09 3.17
C GLU A 350 -10.11 -0.71 1.68
N ASN A 351 -9.97 0.59 1.40
CA ASN A 351 -9.76 1.20 0.08
C ASN A 351 -10.98 1.26 -0.86
N PHE A 352 -12.21 1.21 -0.34
CA PHE A 352 -13.40 1.44 -1.17
C PHE A 352 -13.45 2.87 -1.72
N ARG A 353 -13.82 3.00 -3.01
CA ARG A 353 -14.28 4.28 -3.60
C ARG A 353 -15.80 4.36 -3.53
N PRO A 354 -16.39 5.57 -3.66
CA PRO A 354 -17.84 5.71 -3.74
C PRO A 354 -18.43 4.79 -4.82
N GLY A 355 -19.34 3.91 -4.40
CA GLY A 355 -20.02 2.94 -5.28
C GLY A 355 -19.32 1.59 -5.45
N ASP A 356 -18.12 1.41 -4.91
CA ASP A 356 -17.46 0.10 -4.91
C ASP A 356 -18.17 -0.87 -3.96
N TYR A 357 -18.19 -2.15 -4.32
CA TYR A 357 -18.60 -3.21 -3.41
C TYR A 357 -17.80 -4.48 -3.63
N VAL A 358 -17.81 -5.39 -2.65
CA VAL A 358 -17.43 -6.80 -2.80
C VAL A 358 -18.46 -7.66 -2.11
N ILE A 359 -18.72 -8.83 -2.70
CA ILE A 359 -19.47 -9.90 -2.04
C ILE A 359 -18.47 -10.99 -1.69
N VAL A 360 -18.45 -11.40 -0.43
CA VAL A 360 -17.63 -12.53 0.03
C VAL A 360 -18.55 -13.71 0.27
N ARG A 361 -18.24 -14.83 -0.39
CA ARG A 361 -18.93 -16.10 -0.29
C ARG A 361 -18.11 -17.08 0.53
N HIS A 362 -18.76 -17.75 1.45
CA HIS A 362 -18.23 -18.92 2.14
C HIS A 362 -19.08 -20.14 1.81
N SER A 363 -18.44 -21.15 1.23
CA SER A 363 -19.07 -22.42 0.84
C SER A 363 -18.88 -23.48 1.93
N GLY A 364 -19.67 -24.56 1.87
CA GLY A 364 -19.56 -25.69 2.80
C GLY A 364 -20.57 -25.69 3.95
N PHE A 365 -21.58 -24.83 3.90
CA PHE A 365 -22.67 -24.81 4.89
C PHE A 365 -23.69 -25.90 4.61
N ALA A 366 -23.55 -27.05 5.28
CA ALA A 366 -24.45 -28.20 5.09
C ALA A 366 -25.93 -27.89 5.43
N LYS A 367 -26.17 -26.92 6.31
CA LYS A 367 -27.49 -26.41 6.71
C LYS A 367 -27.44 -24.88 6.78
N GLN A 368 -28.62 -24.27 6.76
CA GLN A 368 -28.74 -22.83 7.02
C GLN A 368 -28.18 -22.51 8.41
N PRO A 369 -27.29 -21.52 8.54
CA PRO A 369 -26.84 -21.06 9.85
C PRO A 369 -28.00 -20.49 10.66
N ASP A 370 -28.02 -20.76 11.97
CA ASP A 370 -29.02 -20.17 12.87
C ASP A 370 -28.88 -18.65 12.94
N ARG A 371 -27.63 -18.17 12.94
CA ARG A 371 -27.27 -16.75 13.05
C ARG A 371 -26.02 -16.42 12.26
N VAL A 372 -26.02 -15.26 11.64
CA VAL A 372 -24.85 -14.65 10.97
C VAL A 372 -24.70 -13.23 11.46
N GLN A 373 -23.46 -12.83 11.73
CA GLN A 373 -23.08 -11.46 12.09
C GLN A 373 -21.87 -11.07 11.25
N VAL A 374 -21.97 -9.95 10.53
CA VAL A 374 -20.89 -9.46 9.65
C VAL A 374 -20.16 -8.29 10.28
N LEU A 375 -20.90 -7.35 10.87
CA LEU A 375 -20.32 -6.21 11.58
C LEU A 375 -20.43 -6.40 13.10
N ALA A 376 -19.39 -6.01 13.83
CA ALA A 376 -19.35 -6.15 15.30
C ALA A 376 -20.50 -5.41 16.01
N ASN A 377 -20.99 -4.31 15.44
CA ASN A 377 -22.10 -3.52 15.97
C ASN A 377 -23.49 -3.97 15.50
N GLN A 378 -23.59 -5.02 14.68
CA GLN A 378 -24.87 -5.58 14.24
C GLN A 378 -25.33 -6.70 15.16
N LYS A 379 -26.65 -6.80 15.39
CA LYS A 379 -27.23 -7.97 16.03
C LYS A 379 -27.14 -9.16 15.07
N PRO A 380 -26.74 -10.37 15.52
CA PRO A 380 -26.77 -11.56 14.68
C PRO A 380 -28.19 -11.85 14.20
N ILE A 381 -28.36 -12.15 12.91
CA ILE A 381 -29.66 -12.45 12.29
C ILE A 381 -29.65 -13.83 11.65
N ALA A 382 -30.82 -14.47 11.52
CA ALA A 382 -30.95 -15.61 10.62
C ALA A 382 -30.73 -15.10 9.17
N PRO A 383 -29.87 -15.76 8.37
CA PRO A 383 -29.53 -15.26 7.05
C PRO A 383 -30.74 -15.41 6.10
N PRO A 384 -31.18 -14.34 5.42
CA PRO A 384 -32.25 -14.41 4.44
C PRO A 384 -31.93 -15.32 3.25
N THR A 385 -32.96 -15.79 2.56
CA THR A 385 -32.84 -16.61 1.33
C THR A 385 -33.00 -15.79 0.05
N VAL A 386 -33.02 -14.46 0.15
CA VAL A 386 -33.07 -13.55 -1.00
C VAL A 386 -31.63 -13.17 -1.39
N PRO A 387 -31.22 -13.39 -2.66
CA PRO A 387 -29.88 -13.02 -3.12
C PRO A 387 -29.55 -11.54 -2.92
N LEU A 388 -28.27 -11.26 -2.68
CA LEU A 388 -27.78 -9.88 -2.51
C LEU A 388 -27.84 -9.12 -3.84
N ASN A 389 -28.39 -7.91 -3.78
CA ASN A 389 -28.35 -6.89 -4.81
C ASN A 389 -27.56 -5.68 -4.30
N PRO A 390 -26.32 -5.45 -4.78
CA PRO A 390 -25.47 -4.33 -4.36
C PRO A 390 -26.09 -2.94 -4.53
N ALA A 391 -27.07 -2.77 -5.43
CA ALA A 391 -27.76 -1.50 -5.63
C ALA A 391 -28.76 -1.16 -4.51
N ILE A 392 -29.18 -2.15 -3.72
CA ILE A 392 -30.23 -2.00 -2.69
C ILE A 392 -29.68 -2.36 -1.30
N ASN A 393 -28.84 -3.40 -1.24
CA ASN A 393 -28.32 -3.91 0.02
C ASN A 393 -27.20 -3.03 0.58
N GLU A 394 -27.16 -2.95 1.91
CA GLU A 394 -26.17 -2.19 2.67
C GLU A 394 -25.02 -3.07 3.18
N THR A 395 -23.93 -2.43 3.60
CA THR A 395 -22.79 -3.13 4.22
C THR A 395 -23.26 -3.98 5.41
N GLY A 396 -22.84 -5.25 5.41
CA GLY A 396 -23.27 -6.25 6.39
C GLY A 396 -24.54 -7.03 6.04
N SER A 397 -25.17 -6.75 4.90
CA SER A 397 -26.25 -7.60 4.38
C SER A 397 -25.73 -9.01 4.09
N VAL A 398 -26.57 -10.02 4.36
CA VAL A 398 -26.22 -11.44 4.21
C VAL A 398 -27.27 -12.18 3.38
N TYR A 399 -26.85 -13.30 2.79
CA TYR A 399 -27.69 -14.20 2.03
C TYR A 399 -27.22 -15.65 2.25
N PHE A 400 -28.17 -16.58 2.39
CA PHE A 400 -27.90 -18.01 2.38
C PHE A 400 -28.55 -18.70 1.19
N ASN A 401 -27.76 -19.48 0.45
CA ASN A 401 -28.24 -20.34 -0.62
C ASN A 401 -28.26 -21.81 -0.16
N ALA A 402 -29.45 -22.37 0.01
CA ALA A 402 -29.62 -23.77 0.44
C ALA A 402 -29.12 -24.79 -0.59
N THR A 403 -29.36 -24.55 -1.88
CA THR A 403 -28.96 -25.46 -2.96
C THR A 403 -27.45 -25.50 -3.13
N GLY A 404 -26.81 -24.32 -3.13
CA GLY A 404 -25.37 -24.15 -3.28
C GLY A 404 -24.59 -24.33 -1.98
N LYS A 405 -25.27 -24.43 -0.83
CA LYS A 405 -24.65 -24.63 0.50
C LYS A 405 -23.60 -23.56 0.82
N TYR A 406 -23.94 -22.29 0.60
CA TYR A 406 -23.06 -21.16 0.85
C TYR A 406 -23.78 -19.98 1.51
N VAL A 407 -23.00 -19.18 2.22
CA VAL A 407 -23.40 -17.88 2.79
C VAL A 407 -22.62 -16.79 2.06
N GLU A 408 -23.28 -15.69 1.75
CA GLU A 408 -22.66 -14.49 1.20
C GLU A 408 -22.88 -13.31 2.15
N TYR A 409 -21.92 -12.39 2.18
CA TYR A 409 -22.11 -11.07 2.76
C TYR A 409 -21.55 -9.96 1.86
N LEU A 410 -22.16 -8.78 1.95
CA LEU A 410 -21.78 -7.60 1.18
C LEU A 410 -20.99 -6.59 2.01
N ARG A 411 -19.94 -6.03 1.40
CA ARG A 411 -19.21 -4.84 1.86
C ARG A 411 -19.18 -3.81 0.74
N LYS A 412 -19.49 -2.56 1.05
CA LYS A 412 -19.39 -1.39 0.17
C LYS A 412 -18.91 -0.18 0.96
#